data_AF-A0A849E7Q2-F1
#
_entry.id   AF-A0A849E7Q2-F1
#
_cell.length_a   1.000
_cell.length_b   1.000
_cell.length_c   1.000
_cell.angle_alpha   90.00
_cell.angle_beta   90.00
_cell.angle_gamma   90.00
#
_symmetry.space_group_name_H-M   'P 1'
#
loop_
_entity.id
_entity.type
_entity.pdbx_description
1 polymer ?
#
loop_
_entity_poly.entity_id
_entity_poly.type
_entity_poly.pdbx_seq_one_letter_code
_entity_poly.pdbx_strand_id
1 'polypeptide(L)'
;MAQKGIDTAQLSLPRYDQLVFSGGGTRCFWQGGFLEVTQNALQLEPQRISAVSGGALAACCHVAGRGTKLLGVMGDAFDDQEDHVNHDAFSEDTSLTPHQQMYKRIVSETLDEEAVDTVAKGPPL
;
A
#
# COMPACT_ATOMS: atom_id res chain seq x y z
N MET A 1 -39.21 -14.48 22.31
CA MET A 1 -38.57 -14.99 21.08
C MET A 1 -37.09 -15.17 21.39
N ALA A 2 -36.61 -16.41 21.46
CA ALA A 2 -35.20 -16.69 21.76
C ALA A 2 -34.34 -16.36 20.53
N GLN A 3 -33.33 -15.50 20.73
CA GLN A 3 -32.31 -15.21 19.73
C GLN A 3 -31.53 -16.51 19.48
N LYS A 4 -31.66 -17.10 18.29
CA LYS A 4 -30.80 -18.22 17.88
C LYS A 4 -29.35 -17.72 17.91
N GLY A 5 -28.57 -18.21 18.87
CA GLY A 5 -27.14 -17.97 18.91
C GLY A 5 -26.52 -18.45 17.59
N ILE A 6 -25.63 -17.64 17.02
CA ILE A 6 -24.88 -18.00 15.83
C ILE A 6 -23.92 -19.13 16.23
N ASP A 7 -24.09 -20.31 15.64
CA ASP A 7 -23.16 -21.42 15.78
C ASP A 7 -21.87 -21.10 15.00
N THR A 8 -20.87 -20.59 15.70
CA THR A 8 -19.58 -20.20 15.10
C THR A 8 -18.80 -21.38 14.54
N ALA A 9 -19.16 -22.62 14.90
CA ALA A 9 -18.54 -23.82 14.34
C ALA A 9 -18.96 -24.10 12.88
N GLN A 10 -20.02 -23.45 12.39
CA GLN A 10 -20.52 -23.60 11.02
C GLN A 10 -20.20 -22.43 10.09
N LEU A 11 -19.56 -21.37 10.61
CA LEU A 11 -19.15 -20.22 9.80
C LEU A 11 -17.85 -20.55 9.07
N SER A 12 -17.95 -20.96 7.80
CA SER A 12 -16.81 -20.89 6.89
C SER A 12 -16.55 -19.43 6.52
N LEU A 13 -15.29 -19.01 6.58
CA LEU A 13 -14.93 -17.71 6.04
C LEU A 13 -15.17 -17.72 4.52
N PRO A 14 -15.83 -16.70 3.96
CA PRO A 14 -15.93 -16.58 2.52
C PRO A 14 -14.53 -16.47 1.93
N ARG A 15 -14.29 -17.20 0.83
CA ARG A 15 -13.05 -17.06 0.06
C ARG A 15 -13.16 -15.82 -0.82
N TYR A 16 -12.14 -14.97 -0.78
CA TYR A 16 -12.05 -13.79 -1.62
C TYR A 16 -11.04 -14.03 -2.74
N ASP A 17 -11.50 -14.07 -3.99
CA ASP A 17 -10.63 -14.29 -5.15
C ASP A 17 -9.83 -13.03 -5.54
N GLN A 18 -10.24 -11.86 -5.07
CA GLN A 18 -9.65 -10.57 -5.44
C GLN A 18 -9.50 -9.63 -4.25
N LEU A 19 -8.36 -8.95 -4.18
CA LEU A 19 -8.18 -7.77 -3.34
C LEU A 19 -8.22 -6.50 -4.17
N VAL A 20 -8.87 -5.46 -3.64
CA VAL A 20 -9.00 -4.16 -4.30
C VAL A 20 -8.44 -3.07 -3.39
N PHE A 21 -7.40 -2.39 -3.87
CA PHE A 21 -6.77 -1.26 -3.18
C PHE A 21 -7.20 0.06 -3.82
N SER A 22 -8.17 0.72 -3.20
CA SER A 22 -8.70 1.99 -3.70
C SER A 22 -7.67 3.13 -3.60
N GLY A 23 -7.75 4.08 -4.54
CA GLY A 23 -6.98 5.31 -4.49
C GLY A 23 -7.50 6.31 -3.45
N GLY A 24 -6.63 7.21 -3.01
CA GLY A 24 -6.95 8.21 -1.99
C GLY A 24 -5.77 9.09 -1.54
N GLY A 25 -4.64 9.06 -2.26
CA GLY A 25 -3.40 9.73 -1.86
C GLY A 25 -2.82 9.11 -0.58
N THR A 26 -2.37 9.97 0.34
CA THR A 26 -1.82 9.56 1.65
C THR A 26 -2.85 8.89 2.56
N ARG A 27 -4.13 8.82 2.21
CA ARG A 27 -5.10 8.02 2.97
C ARG A 27 -4.96 6.53 2.71
N CYS A 28 -4.18 6.08 1.73
CA CYS A 28 -4.10 4.66 1.39
C CYS A 28 -3.32 3.79 2.39
N PHE A 29 -2.52 4.37 3.31
CA PHE A 29 -1.69 3.59 4.25
C PHE A 29 -2.47 2.65 5.15
N TRP A 30 -3.71 2.99 5.51
CA TRP A 30 -4.53 2.12 6.36
C TRP A 30 -4.79 0.76 5.71
N GLN A 31 -4.82 0.68 4.37
CA GLN A 31 -5.08 -0.56 3.65
C GLN A 31 -3.95 -1.57 3.88
N GLY A 32 -2.69 -1.11 3.83
CA GLY A 32 -1.52 -1.94 4.12
C GLY A 32 -1.51 -2.43 5.57
N GLY A 33 -1.68 -1.51 6.53
CA GLY A 33 -1.71 -1.87 7.95
C GLY A 33 -2.89 -2.78 8.32
N PHE A 34 -4.06 -2.59 7.70
CA PHE A 34 -5.20 -3.48 7.88
C PHE A 34 -4.89 -4.90 7.40
N LEU A 35 -4.30 -5.05 6.21
CA LEU A 35 -3.96 -6.36 5.66
C LEU A 35 -2.84 -7.04 6.43
N GLU A 36 -1.85 -6.30 6.92
CA GLU A 36 -0.77 -6.84 7.76
C GLU A 36 -1.31 -7.53 9.03
N VAL A 37 -2.41 -7.03 9.58
CA VAL A 37 -3.09 -7.63 10.74
C VAL A 37 -4.08 -8.74 10.34
N THR A 38 -4.82 -8.55 9.24
CA THR A 38 -6.00 -9.39 8.95
C THR A 38 -5.76 -10.51 7.96
N GLN A 39 -4.73 -10.43 7.10
CA GLN A 39 -4.54 -11.37 5.99
C GLN A 39 -4.48 -12.84 6.44
N ASN A 40 -3.81 -13.12 7.56
CA ASN A 40 -3.66 -14.47 8.08
C ASN A 40 -4.96 -14.97 8.71
N ALA A 41 -5.64 -14.11 9.47
CA ALA A 41 -6.91 -14.44 10.11
C ALA A 41 -8.03 -14.69 9.09
N LEU A 42 -7.99 -13.96 7.98
CA LEU A 42 -8.94 -14.08 6.87
C LEU A 42 -8.50 -15.11 5.81
N GLN A 43 -7.31 -15.71 5.96
CA GLN A 43 -6.73 -16.67 5.01
C GLN A 43 -6.76 -16.14 3.56
N LEU A 44 -6.34 -14.89 3.38
CA LEU A 44 -6.40 -14.20 2.09
C LEU A 44 -5.36 -14.79 1.13
N GLU A 45 -5.85 -15.40 0.05
CA GLU A 45 -5.05 -15.99 -1.03
C GLU A 45 -5.58 -15.48 -2.40
N PRO A 46 -5.48 -14.16 -2.67
CA PRO A 46 -6.10 -13.55 -3.84
C PRO A 46 -5.47 -14.06 -5.14
N GLN A 47 -6.31 -14.38 -6.11
CA GLN A 47 -5.90 -14.74 -7.47
C GLN A 47 -5.65 -13.50 -8.34
N ARG A 48 -6.11 -12.33 -7.89
CA ARG A 48 -5.94 -11.03 -8.55
C ARG A 48 -5.89 -9.91 -7.54
N ILE A 49 -5.09 -8.90 -7.85
CA ILE A 49 -5.10 -7.62 -7.14
C ILE A 49 -5.51 -6.53 -8.15
N SER A 50 -6.26 -5.53 -7.70
CA SER A 50 -6.56 -4.35 -8.50
C SER A 50 -6.36 -3.11 -7.67
N ALA A 51 -5.52 -2.20 -8.15
CA ALA A 51 -5.06 -1.09 -7.34
C ALA A 51 -4.84 0.16 -8.17
N VAL A 52 -5.05 1.33 -7.56
CA VAL A 52 -4.87 2.63 -8.24
C VAL A 52 -4.24 3.67 -7.31
N SER A 53 -3.42 4.57 -7.88
CA SER A 53 -2.78 5.67 -7.15
C SER A 53 -2.01 5.19 -5.91
N GLY A 54 -2.13 5.85 -4.75
CA GLY A 54 -1.51 5.41 -3.50
C GLY A 54 -1.91 3.99 -3.06
N GLY A 55 -3.07 3.50 -3.52
CA GLY A 55 -3.48 2.10 -3.32
C GLY A 55 -2.59 1.12 -4.08
N ALA A 56 -2.07 1.48 -5.25
CA ALA A 56 -1.12 0.66 -6.00
C ALA A 56 0.21 0.51 -5.27
N LEU A 57 0.72 1.58 -4.66
CA LEU A 57 1.92 1.51 -3.82
C LEU A 57 1.70 0.58 -2.61
N ALA A 58 0.55 0.72 -1.92
CA ALA A 58 0.20 -0.15 -0.81
C ALA A 58 0.05 -1.63 -1.24
N ALA A 59 -0.55 -1.89 -2.40
CA ALA A 59 -0.71 -3.22 -2.97
C ALA A 59 0.65 -3.87 -3.30
N CYS A 60 1.54 -3.14 -3.98
CA CYS A 60 2.89 -3.62 -4.27
C CYS A 60 3.66 -3.92 -2.99
N CYS A 61 3.56 -3.05 -1.97
CA CYS A 61 4.21 -3.29 -0.69
C CYS A 61 3.61 -4.47 0.07
N HIS A 62 2.31 -4.69 -0.03
CA HIS A 62 1.67 -5.87 0.55
C HIS A 62 2.19 -7.17 -0.10
N VAL A 63 2.25 -7.21 -1.43
CA VAL A 63 2.79 -8.39 -2.17
C VAL A 63 4.27 -8.63 -1.85
N ALA A 64 5.08 -7.57 -1.78
CA ALA A 64 6.51 -7.67 -1.52
C ALA A 64 6.89 -7.72 -0.02
N GLY A 65 5.93 -7.72 0.90
CA GLY A 65 6.22 -7.68 2.35
C GLY A 65 6.97 -6.41 2.79
N ARG A 66 6.72 -5.26 2.15
CA ARG A 66 7.40 -3.97 2.40
C ARG A 66 6.55 -2.96 3.18
N GLY A 67 5.45 -3.36 3.80
CA GLY A 67 4.53 -2.47 4.53
C GLY A 67 5.22 -1.59 5.58
N THR A 68 5.98 -2.19 6.50
CA THR A 68 6.73 -1.46 7.53
C THR A 68 7.84 -0.58 6.94
N LYS A 69 8.53 -1.04 5.88
CA LYS A 69 9.56 -0.26 5.19
C LYS A 69 8.96 1.00 4.57
N LEU A 70 7.83 0.86 3.88
CA LEU A 70 7.09 1.99 3.31
C LEU A 70 6.73 3.02 4.38
N LEU A 71 6.23 2.57 5.54
CA LEU A 71 5.89 3.46 6.65
C LEU A 71 7.10 4.27 7.12
N GLY A 72 8.26 3.62 7.31
CA GLY A 72 9.50 4.29 7.70
C GLY A 72 9.98 5.30 6.67
N VAL A 73 10.18 4.85 5.42
CA VAL A 73 10.69 5.70 4.33
C VAL A 73 9.78 6.91 4.07
N MET A 74 8.46 6.72 4.13
CA MET A 74 7.51 7.82 3.95
C MET A 74 7.54 8.80 5.14
N GLY A 75 7.67 8.28 6.37
CA GLY A 75 7.78 9.09 7.59
C GLY A 75 9.03 9.96 7.56
N ASP A 76 10.19 9.35 7.32
CA ASP A 76 11.47 10.06 7.21
C ASP A 76 11.41 11.12 6.10
N ALA A 77 10.88 10.75 4.94
CA ALA A 77 10.73 11.68 3.81
C ALA A 77 9.71 12.80 4.06
N PHE A 78 8.83 12.70 5.07
CA PHE A 78 7.91 13.78 5.45
C PHE A 78 8.48 14.64 6.58
N ASP A 79 9.19 14.05 7.52
CA ASP A 79 9.86 14.76 8.60
C ASP A 79 11.00 15.66 8.06
N ASP A 80 11.69 15.21 7.00
CA ASP A 80 12.73 15.98 6.32
C ASP A 80 12.20 17.17 5.47
N GLN A 81 10.88 17.34 5.35
CA GLN A 81 10.28 18.33 4.44
C GLN A 81 9.79 19.57 5.20
N GLU A 82 10.62 20.60 5.20
CA GLU A 82 10.32 21.87 5.86
C GLU A 82 9.37 22.78 5.05
N ASP A 83 9.32 22.62 3.71
CA ASP A 83 8.47 23.44 2.83
C ASP A 83 7.77 22.59 1.75
N HIS A 84 6.59 23.02 1.34
CA HIS A 84 5.80 22.43 0.26
C HIS A 84 5.91 23.21 -1.06
N VAL A 85 6.64 24.32 -1.06
CA VAL A 85 6.99 25.10 -2.24
C VAL A 85 8.49 25.03 -2.44
N ASN A 86 8.88 24.64 -3.65
CA ASN A 86 10.26 24.71 -4.05
C ASN A 86 10.58 26.13 -4.52
N HIS A 87 11.20 26.93 -3.65
CA HIS A 87 11.57 28.33 -3.93
C HIS A 87 12.60 28.48 -5.07
N ASP A 88 13.28 27.40 -5.42
CA ASP A 88 14.26 27.33 -6.51
C ASP A 88 13.69 26.71 -7.80
N ALA A 89 12.36 26.48 -7.88
CA ALA A 89 11.68 25.76 -8.97
C ALA A 89 11.51 26.56 -10.27
N PHE A 90 12.61 27.10 -10.80
CA PHE A 90 12.65 27.75 -12.13
C PHE A 90 13.47 26.96 -13.16
N SER A 91 13.83 25.70 -12.88
CA SER A 91 14.48 24.80 -13.86
C SER A 91 13.49 23.79 -14.44
N GLU A 92 13.74 23.33 -15.67
CA GLU A 92 12.89 22.34 -16.38
C GLU A 92 12.74 21.01 -15.61
N ASP A 93 13.66 20.71 -14.69
CA ASP A 93 13.72 19.46 -13.94
C ASP A 93 13.09 19.53 -12.52
N THR A 94 12.55 20.70 -12.14
CA THR A 94 12.00 20.95 -10.80
C THR A 94 10.53 21.35 -10.86
N SER A 95 9.66 20.58 -10.19
CA SER A 95 8.26 20.96 -9.99
C SER A 95 8.12 22.02 -8.90
N LEU A 96 7.08 22.86 -9.00
CA LEU A 96 6.73 23.88 -8.00
C LEU A 96 6.57 23.30 -6.59
N THR A 97 6.14 22.04 -6.48
CA THR A 97 6.04 21.31 -5.21
C THR A 97 7.04 20.16 -5.16
N PRO A 98 7.56 19.78 -3.99
CA PRO A 98 8.57 18.71 -3.87
C PRO A 98 7.98 17.31 -4.09
N HIS A 99 6.65 17.18 -4.14
CA HIS A 99 5.96 15.90 -4.10
C HIS A 99 6.42 14.91 -5.18
N GLN A 100 6.56 15.33 -6.44
CA GLN A 100 6.93 14.40 -7.50
C GLN A 100 8.29 13.72 -7.23
N GLN A 101 9.31 14.51 -6.87
CA GLN A 101 10.65 13.98 -6.60
C GLN A 101 10.68 13.17 -5.30
N MET A 102 9.99 13.65 -4.28
CA MET A 102 9.85 12.95 -3.00
C MET A 102 9.19 11.58 -3.17
N TYR A 103 8.03 11.51 -3.84
CA TYR A 103 7.35 10.24 -4.10
C TYR A 103 8.18 9.32 -5.00
N LYS A 104 8.89 9.86 -6.01
CA LYS A 104 9.80 9.06 -6.83
C LYS A 104 10.89 8.40 -5.98
N ARG A 105 11.53 9.17 -5.08
CA ARG A 105 12.52 8.63 -4.12
C ARG A 105 11.90 7.56 -3.24
N ILE A 106 10.76 7.84 -2.61
CA ILE A 106 10.07 6.90 -1.71
C ILE A 106 9.76 5.59 -2.42
N VAL A 107 9.22 5.65 -3.65
CA VAL A 107 8.90 4.46 -4.44
C VAL A 107 10.17 3.68 -4.77
N SER A 108 11.23 4.33 -5.26
CA SER A 108 12.49 3.66 -5.60
C SER A 108 13.20 3.05 -4.39
N GLU A 109 13.11 3.69 -3.22
CA GLU A 109 13.72 3.21 -1.99
C GLU A 109 12.93 2.04 -1.38
N THR A 110 11.59 2.10 -1.45
CA THR A 110 10.70 1.07 -0.92
C THR A 110 10.64 -0.16 -1.82
N LEU A 111 10.43 0.05 -3.12
CA LEU A 111 10.32 -1.00 -4.14
C LEU A 111 11.65 -1.14 -4.89
N ASP A 112 12.64 -1.70 -4.19
CA ASP A 112 13.92 -2.11 -4.76
C ASP A 112 13.77 -3.26 -5.77
N GLU A 113 14.86 -3.64 -6.43
CA GLU A 113 14.85 -4.68 -7.47
C GLU A 113 14.23 -6.01 -6.99
N GLU A 114 14.51 -6.41 -5.75
CA GLU A 114 13.93 -7.60 -5.13
C GLU A 114 12.41 -7.47 -4.94
N ALA A 115 11.95 -6.33 -4.44
CA ALA A 115 10.52 -6.07 -4.27
C ALA A 115 9.79 -6.03 -5.62
N VAL A 116 10.38 -5.41 -6.65
CA VAL A 116 9.82 -5.36 -8.00
C VAL A 116 9.72 -6.76 -8.60
N ASP A 117 10.76 -7.58 -8.46
CA ASP A 117 10.75 -8.97 -8.92
C ASP A 117 9.68 -9.82 -8.20
N THR A 118 9.51 -9.59 -6.89
CA THR A 118 8.47 -10.24 -6.10
C THR A 118 7.07 -9.84 -6.57
N VAL A 119 6.83 -8.55 -6.82
CA VAL A 119 5.56 -8.05 -7.37
C VAL A 119 5.31 -8.66 -8.76
N ALA A 120 6.31 -8.71 -9.63
CA ALA A 120 6.19 -9.24 -10.98
C ALA A 120 5.85 -10.74 -11.02
N LYS A 121 6.31 -11.51 -10.03
CA LYS A 121 6.04 -12.95 -9.88
C LYS A 121 4.77 -13.25 -9.06
N GLY A 122 4.21 -12.24 -8.40
CA GLY A 122 3.02 -12.36 -7.57
C GLY A 122 1.71 -12.47 -8.37
N PRO A 123 0.56 -12.35 -7.69
CA PRO A 123 -0.74 -12.29 -8.36
C PRO A 123 -0.79 -11.14 -9.37
N PRO A 124 -1.51 -11.29 -10.50
CA PRO A 124 -1.69 -10.20 -11.46
C PRO A 124 -2.24 -8.93 -10.79
N LEU A 125 -1.56 -7.81 -11.03
CA LEU A 125 -1.83 -6.48 -10.45
C LEU A 125 -2.01 -5.42 -11.54
#